data_AF-A0A120JTX2-F1
#
_entry.id   AF-A0A120JTX2-F1
#
_cell.length_a   1.000
_cell.length_b   1.000
_cell.length_c   1.000
_cell.angle_alpha   90.00
_cell.angle_beta   90.00
_cell.angle_gamma   90.00
#
_symmetry.space_group_name_H-M   'P 1'
#
loop_
_entity.id
_entity.type
_entity.pdbx_description
1 polymer ?
#
loop_
_entity_poly.entity_id
_entity_poly.type
_entity_poly.pdbx_seq_one_letter_code
_entity_poly.pdbx_strand_id
1 'polypeptide(L)' 'MKLLKIGDKVRFDDGEQKGIGTIVAIKRETAPYLVHSEDIKDGHDGYLQDNNNNWWFYEDDLELIKEHEE' A
#
# COMPACT_ATOMS: atom_id res chain seq x y z
N MET A 1 9.93 7.54 -13.15
CA MET A 1 10.02 7.08 -11.74
C MET A 1 9.06 7.94 -10.94
N LYS A 2 7.94 7.38 -10.47
CA LYS A 2 7.00 8.12 -9.61
C LYS A 2 7.53 7.96 -8.20
N LEU A 3 8.19 8.99 -7.67
CA LEU A 3 8.68 8.98 -6.30
C LEU A 3 7.49 9.05 -5.34
N LEU A 4 7.07 7.89 -4.85
CA LEU A 4 6.12 7.79 -3.75
C LEU A 4 6.74 8.35 -2.47
N LYS A 5 5.95 9.04 -1.66
CA LYS A 5 6.39 9.66 -0.39
C LYS A 5 5.50 9.23 0.77
N ILE A 6 6.02 9.41 1.98
CA ILE A 6 5.23 9.25 3.21
C ILE A 6 4.02 10.21 3.15
N GLY A 7 2.84 9.68 3.47
CA GLY A 7 1.56 10.37 3.39
C GLY A 7 0.83 10.20 2.06
N ASP A 8 1.46 9.61 1.03
CA ASP A 8 0.75 9.31 -0.21
C ASP A 8 -0.27 8.20 0.02
N LYS A 9 -1.48 8.41 -0.52
CA LYS A 9 -2.52 7.39 -0.59
C LYS A 9 -2.27 6.51 -1.81
N VAL A 10 -2.19 5.21 -1.59
CA VAL A 10 -1.83 4.24 -2.61
C VAL A 10 -2.84 3.10 -2.65
N ARG A 11 -3.06 2.56 -3.85
CA ARG A 11 -3.61 1.22 -4.02
C ARG A 11 -2.43 0.25 -3.99
N PHE A 12 -2.54 -0.82 -3.21
CA PHE A 12 -1.58 -1.92 -3.20
C PHE A 12 -2.21 -3.17 -3.82
N ASP A 13 -1.42 -3.91 -4.60
CA ASP A 13 -1.77 -5.23 -5.16
C ASP A 13 -0.49 -6.07 -5.33
N ASP A 14 -0.24 -7.01 -4.40
CA ASP A 14 0.90 -7.95 -4.47
C ASP A 14 0.50 -9.35 -4.99
N GLY A 15 -0.73 -9.50 -5.47
CA GLY A 15 -1.33 -10.77 -5.87
C GLY A 15 -1.97 -11.58 -4.73
N GLU A 16 -1.58 -11.38 -3.48
CA GLU A 16 -2.18 -12.00 -2.29
C GLU A 16 -3.10 -11.03 -1.53
N GLN A 17 -2.81 -9.73 -1.58
CA GLN A 17 -3.51 -8.66 -0.88
C GLN A 17 -3.79 -7.50 -1.82
N LYS A 18 -5.04 -7.02 -1.78
CA LYS A 18 -5.48 -5.90 -2.61
C LYS A 18 -6.24 -4.90 -1.76
N GLY A 19 -5.82 -3.64 -1.80
CA GLY A 19 -6.48 -2.62 -1.00
C GLY A 19 -5.98 -1.22 -1.24
N ILE A 20 -6.40 -0.34 -0.35
CA ILE A 20 -6.02 1.06 -0.27
C ILE A 20 -5.36 1.28 1.08
N GLY A 21 -4.28 2.05 1.08
CA GLY A 21 -3.61 2.45 2.30
C GLY A 21 -2.78 3.71 2.12
N THR A 22 -2.11 4.09 3.19
CA THR A 22 -1.27 5.28 3.24
C THR A 22 0.18 4.91 3.56
N ILE A 23 1.14 5.45 2.82
CA ILE A 23 2.57 5.20 3.09
C ILE A 23 2.96 5.87 4.42
N VAL A 24 3.45 5.09 5.38
CA VAL A 24 3.87 5.58 6.70
C VAL A 24 5.38 5.54 6.92
N ALA A 25 6.13 4.73 6.17
CA ALA A 25 7.59 4.72 6.23
C ALA A 25 8.23 4.28 4.90
N ILE A 26 9.51 4.64 4.70
CA ILE A 26 10.28 4.25 3.51
C ILE A 26 11.66 3.64 3.88
N LYS A 27 12.02 2.45 3.38
CA LYS A 27 13.30 1.77 3.62
C LYS A 27 13.99 1.29 2.32
N ARG A 28 15.15 1.84 1.97
CA ARG A 28 15.78 1.71 0.63
C ARG A 28 16.32 0.33 0.19
N GLU A 29 16.05 -0.76 0.91
CA GLU A 29 16.78 -2.02 0.70
C GLU A 29 16.03 -3.02 -0.18
N THR A 30 14.87 -3.51 0.25
CA THR A 30 14.18 -4.62 -0.43
C THR A 30 12.71 -4.28 -0.66
N ALA A 31 11.88 -4.11 0.37
CA ALA A 31 10.52 -3.60 0.23
C ALA A 31 10.45 -2.16 0.77
N PRO A 32 10.51 -1.14 -0.09
CA PRO A 32 10.73 0.20 0.38
C PRO A 32 9.56 0.86 1.06
N TYR A 33 8.31 0.44 0.87
CA TYR A 33 7.18 1.22 1.36
C TYR A 33 6.42 0.46 2.43
N LEU A 34 6.37 1.03 3.64
CA LEU A 34 5.45 0.57 4.67
C LEU A 34 4.12 1.27 4.48
N VAL A 35 3.06 0.53 4.19
CA VAL A 35 1.72 1.05 3.95
C VAL A 35 0.83 0.62 5.11
N HIS A 36 0.16 1.60 5.72
CA HIS A 36 -0.94 1.34 6.65
C HIS A 36 -2.21 1.08 5.84
N SER A 37 -2.74 -0.14 5.92
CA SER A 37 -3.97 -0.51 5.22
C SER A 37 -5.16 0.24 5.81
N GLU A 38 -6.00 0.82 4.96
CA GLU A 38 -7.22 1.54 5.36
C GLU A 38 -8.49 0.84 4.85
N ASP A 39 -8.42 0.24 3.65
CA ASP A 39 -9.56 -0.44 3.02
C ASP A 39 -9.09 -1.61 2.14
N ILE A 40 -9.26 -2.84 2.61
CA ILE A 40 -8.93 -4.06 1.88
C ILE A 40 -10.12 -4.49 1.02
N LYS A 41 -9.88 -4.66 -0.29
CA LYS A 41 -10.92 -4.99 -1.28
C LYS A 41 -11.01 -6.46 -1.61
N ASP A 42 -9.90 -7.20 -1.52
CA ASP A 42 -9.85 -8.64 -1.77
C ASP A 42 -8.73 -9.24 -0.92
N GLY A 43 -9.13 -10.05 0.07
CA GLY A 43 -8.20 -10.73 0.96
C GLY A 43 -8.31 -12.24 0.78
N HIS A 44 -7.18 -12.90 0.53
CA HIS A 44 -7.15 -14.36 0.49
C HIS A 44 -7.53 -14.90 1.89
N ASP A 45 -8.57 -15.74 1.99
CA ASP A 45 -9.18 -16.31 3.21
C ASP A 45 -8.20 -16.98 4.22
N GLY A 46 -6.91 -17.08 3.90
CA GLY A 46 -5.86 -17.67 4.74
C GLY A 46 -4.95 -16.68 5.46
N TYR A 47 -4.89 -15.41 5.04
CA TYR A 47 -4.13 -14.36 5.71
C TYR A 47 -5.10 -13.38 6.35
N LEU A 48 -5.02 -13.24 7.69
CA LEU A 48 -5.77 -12.26 8.48
C LEU A 48 -5.38 -10.84 8.02
N GLN A 49 -6.00 -10.40 6.94
CA GLN A 49 -5.87 -9.06 6.40
C GLN A 49 -6.68 -8.13 7.30
N ASP A 50 -5.96 -7.35 8.11
CA ASP A 50 -6.52 -6.40 9.06
C ASP A 50 -6.34 -4.99 8.50
N ASN A 51 -7.46 -4.26 8.37
CA ASN A 51 -7.56 -2.85 7.94
C ASN A 51 -6.91 -1.87 8.93
N ASN A 52 -6.08 -2.36 9.86
CA ASN A 52 -5.38 -1.57 10.85
C ASN A 52 -3.92 -2.01 11.02
N ASN A 53 -3.40 -2.82 10.08
CA ASN A 53 -2.02 -3.31 10.12
C ASN A 53 -1.16 -2.67 9.03
N ASN A 54 0.15 -2.72 9.23
CA ASN A 54 1.13 -2.17 8.30
C ASN A 54 1.83 -3.28 7.52
N TRP A 55 1.93 -3.11 6.21
CA TRP A 55 2.53 -4.10 5.31
C TRP A 55 3.60 -3.46 4.43
N TRP A 56 4.64 -4.24 4.12
CA TRP A 56 5.74 -3.79 3.29
C TRP A 56 5.48 -4.16 1.83
N PHE A 57 5.58 -3.17 0.93
CA PHE A 57 5.35 -3.33 -0.50
C PHE A 57 6.55 -2.85 -1.33
N TYR A 58 6.68 -3.41 -2.53
CA TYR A 58 7.58 -2.90 -3.55
C TYR A 58 6.94 -1.71 -4.30
N GLU A 59 7.75 -0.89 -4.99
CA GLU A 59 7.20 0.21 -5.81
C GLU A 59 6.24 -0.31 -6.88
N ASP A 60 6.53 -1.49 -7.43
CA ASP A 60 5.77 -2.11 -8.51
C ASP A 60 4.37 -2.58 -8.07
N ASP A 61 4.18 -2.82 -6.76
CA ASP A 61 2.89 -3.22 -6.18
C ASP A 61 2.00 -2.01 -5.82
N LEU A 62 2.53 -0.78 -5.97
CA LEU A 62 1.88 0.44 -5.50
C LEU A 62 1.47 1.39 -6.63
N GLU A 63 0.20 1.77 -6.62
CA GLU A 63 -0.34 2.81 -7.48
C GLU A 63 -0.77 4.04 -6.67
N LEU A 64 -0.15 5.19 -6.93
CA LEU A 64 -0.57 6.46 -6.34
C LEU A 64 -2.02 6.79 -6.71
N ILE A 65 -2.88 6.93 -5.70
CA ILE A 65 -4.23 7.46 -5.83
C ILE A 65 -4.12 8.98 -5.83
N LYS A 66 -4.17 9.58 -7.01
CA LYS A 66 -4.33 11.02 -7.12
C LYS A 66 -5.77 11.35 -6.78
N GLU A 67 -6.00 11.98 -5.64
CA GLU A 67 -7.25 12.71 -5.45
C GLU A 67 -7.28 13.76 -6.57
N HIS A 68 -8.23 13.60 -7.50
CA HIS A 68 -8.56 14.67 -8.41
C HIS A 68 -9.14 15.79 -7.53
N GLU A 69 -8.36 16.84 -7.29
CA GLU A 69 -8.88 18.10 -6.81
C GLU A 69 -9.89 18.60 -7.87
N GLU A 70 -11.18 18.46 -7.56
CA GLU A 70 -12.28 19.17 -8.25
C GLU A 70 -12.28 20.66 -7.89
#